data_AF-A0A9X1I5C9-F1
#
_entry.id   AF-A0A9X1I5C9-F1
#
_cell.length_a   1.000
_cell.length_b   1.000
_cell.length_c   1.000
_cell.angle_alpha   90.00
_cell.angle_beta   90.00
_cell.angle_gamma   90.00
#
_symmetry.space_group_name_H-M   'P 1'
#
loop_
_entity.id
_entity.type
_entity.pdbx_description
1 polymer ?
#
loop_
_entity_poly.entity_id
_entity_poly.type
_entity_poly.pdbx_seq_one_letter_code
_entity_poly.pdbx_strand_id
1 'polypeptide(L)' 'MNSINTKKAFNYYCMGLNSKEIAKLLDCSYRTIQNYMSSENWKDKRKKK' A
#
# COMPACT_ATOMS: atom_id res chain seq x y z
N MET A 1 1.94 -8.71 -17.17
CA MET A 1 0.97 -8.75 -16.05
C MET A 1 1.65 -8.09 -14.84
N ASN A 2 1.40 -6.80 -14.60
CA ASN A 2 2.03 -6.09 -13.47
C ASN A 2 1.40 -6.58 -12.16
N SER A 3 2.00 -7.62 -11.57
CA SER A 3 1.64 -8.07 -10.23
C SER A 3 2.13 -7.02 -9.25
N ILE A 4 1.29 -6.03 -8.95
CA ILE A 4 1.61 -5.00 -7.95
C ILE A 4 1.90 -5.73 -6.63
N ASN A 5 3.11 -5.53 -6.11
CA ASN A 5 3.54 -6.14 -4.86
C ASN A 5 2.86 -5.44 -3.67
N THR A 6 1.60 -5.78 -3.42
CA THR A 6 0.81 -5.27 -2.28
C THR A 6 1.52 -5.47 -0.94
N LYS A 7 2.29 -6.57 -0.80
CA LYS A 7 3.18 -6.79 0.35
C LYS A 7 4.22 -5.69 0.54
N LYS A 8 4.89 -5.25 -0.54
CA LYS A 8 5.85 -4.13 -0.47
C LYS A 8 5.14 -2.82 -0.13
N ALA A 9 3.99 -2.59 -0.76
CA ALA A 9 3.15 -1.42 -0.51
C ALA A 9 2.73 -1.31 0.98
N PHE A 10 2.31 -2.43 1.57
CA PHE A 10 1.98 -2.51 2.98
C PHE A 10 3.20 -2.30 3.90
N ASN A 11 4.38 -2.83 3.55
CA ASN A 11 5.61 -2.57 4.30
C ASN A 11 5.94 -1.08 4.35
N TYR A 12 5.86 -0.38 3.21
CA TYR A 12 6.07 1.08 3.17
C TYR A 12 5.02 1.82 3.99
N TYR A 13 3.76 1.38 3.97
CA TYR A 13 2.71 1.92 4.83
C TYR A 13 3.02 1.72 6.32
N CYS A 14 3.53 0.55 6.71
CA CYS A 14 3.97 0.28 8.08
C CYS A 14 5.17 1.14 8.50
N MET A 15 6.04 1.51 7.56
CA MET A 15 7.15 2.46 7.78
C MET A 15 6.68 3.91 7.95
N GLY A 16 5.40 4.20 7.69
CA GLY A 16 4.82 5.54 7.83
C GLY A 16 4.76 6.35 6.52
N LEU A 17 5.07 5.74 5.37
CA LEU A 17 4.94 6.41 4.08
C LEU A 17 3.47 6.64 3.73
N ASN A 18 3.20 7.75 3.06
CA ASN A 18 1.86 8.07 2.57
C ASN A 18 1.59 7.40 1.21
N SER A 19 0.33 7.20 0.85
CA SER A 19 -0.05 6.46 -0.36
C SER A 19 0.47 7.10 -1.66
N LYS A 20 0.76 8.42 -1.67
CA LYS A 20 1.41 9.11 -2.80
C LYS A 20 2.88 8.69 -2.98
N GLU A 21 3.61 8.53 -1.88
CA GLU A 21 5.01 8.12 -1.89
C GLU A 21 5.11 6.63 -2.26
N ILE A 22 4.25 5.80 -1.67
CA ILE A 22 4.14 4.38 -1.99
C ILE A 22 3.82 4.17 -3.47
N ALA A 23 2.92 4.99 -4.03
CA ALA A 23 2.56 4.97 -5.45
C ALA A 23 3.76 5.30 -6.35
N LYS A 24 4.54 6.34 -6.01
CA LYS A 24 5.77 6.69 -6.74
C LYS A 24 6.82 5.57 -6.69
N LEU A 25 7.02 4.95 -5.53
CA LEU A 25 8.00 3.87 -5.35
C LEU A 25 7.63 2.59 -6.10
N LEU A 26 6.33 2.32 -6.23
CA LEU A 26 5.81 1.12 -6.89
C LEU A 26 5.41 1.36 -8.34
N ASP A 27 5.71 2.55 -8.88
CA ASP A 27 5.34 3.00 -10.23
C ASP A 27 3.87 2.68 -10.56
N CYS A 28 2.97 3.04 -9.64
CA CYS A 28 1.55 2.76 -9.77
C CYS A 28 0.70 3.99 -9.43
N SER A 29 -0.57 3.94 -9.79
CA SER A 29 -1.48 5.05 -9.48
C SER A 29 -1.75 5.11 -7.98
N TYR A 30 -1.76 6.33 -7.44
CA TYR A 30 -2.21 6.61 -6.07
C TYR A 30 -3.59 5.98 -5.78
N ARG A 31 -4.51 6.01 -6.75
CA ARG A 31 -5.83 5.38 -6.62
C ARG A 31 -5.73 3.87 -6.40
N THR A 32 -4.77 3.22 -7.05
CA THR A 32 -4.53 1.79 -6.90
C THR A 32 -4.08 1.45 -5.48
N ILE A 33 -3.17 2.24 -4.91
CA ILE A 33 -2.76 2.09 -3.50
C ILE A 33 -3.94 2.34 -2.55
N GLN A 34 -4.75 3.38 -2.78
CA GLN A 34 -5.95 3.63 -1.97
C GLN A 34 -6.93 2.46 -2.01
N ASN A 35 -7.18 1.89 -3.19
CA ASN A 35 -8.03 0.71 -3.33
C ASN A 35 -7.47 -0.48 -2.55
N TYR A 36 -6.16 -0.74 -2.60
CA TYR A 36 -5.55 -1.79 -1.80
C TYR A 36 -5.62 -1.54 -0.30
N MET A 37 -5.37 -0.30 0.14
CA MET A 37 -5.49 0.10 1.55
C MET A 37 -6.88 -0.19 2.11
N SER A 38 -7.93 0.13 1.34
CA SER A 38 -9.32 -0.13 1.71
C SER A 38 -9.69 -1.61 1.60
N SER A 39 -9.33 -2.26 0.48
CA SER A 39 -9.70 -3.66 0.21
C SER A 39 -9.05 -4.65 1.19
N GLU A 40 -7.81 -4.41 1.59
CA GLU A 40 -7.09 -5.27 2.53
C GLU A 40 -7.12 -4.77 3.98
N ASN A 41 -7.90 -3.72 4.27
CA ASN A 41 -8.01 -3.10 5.60
C ASN A 41 -6.64 -2.89 6.27
N TRP A 42 -5.73 -2.17 5.59
CA TRP A 42 -4.34 -2.01 6.06
C TRP A 42 -4.25 -1.40 7.47
N LYS A 43 -5.22 -0.58 7.85
CA LYS A 43 -5.32 -0.02 9.21
C LYS A 43 -5.44 -1.12 10.26
N ASP A 44 -6.32 -2.10 10.05
CA ASP A 44 -6.51 -3.23 10.96
C ASP A 44 -5.36 -4.24 10.87
N LYS A 45 -4.86 -4.45 9.65
CA LYS A 45 -3.70 -5.33 9.38
C LYS A 45 -2.44 -4.83 10.09
N ARG A 46 -2.26 -3.50 10.21
CA ARG A 46 -1.15 -2.89 10.97
C ARG A 46 -1.31 -3.07 12.48
N LYS A 47 -2.54 -3.03 13.00
CA LYS A 47 -2.81 -3.20 14.44
C LYS A 47 -2.66 -4.64 14.93
N LYS A 48 -2.87 -5.62 14.04
CA LYS A 48 -2.75 -7.06 14.35
C LYS A 48 -1.31 -7.60 14.35
N LYS A 49 -0.31 -6.76 14.10
CA LYS A 49 1.10 -7.13 14.03
C LYS A 49 1.86 -6.56 15.21
#